data_AF-D4E3G7-F1
#
_entry.id   AF-D4E3G7-F1
#
_cell.length_a   1.000
_cell.length_b   1.000
_cell.length_c   1.000
_cell.angle_alpha   90.00
_cell.angle_beta   90.00
_cell.angle_gamma   90.00
#
_symmetry.space_group_name_H-M   'P 1'
#
loop_
_entity.id
_entity.type
_entity.pdbx_description
1 polymer ?
#
loop_
_entity_poly.entity_id
_entity_poly.type
_entity_poly.pdbx_seq_one_letter_code
_entity_poly.pdbx_strand_id
1 'polypeptide(L)'
;MAFWLIIIALLIGAAALLVVPAMRQGKADAVTSRDALNAVFYRDRLGELERDEQQGVVAERPELVKELQQNLLDDIPGQQDAQTRPINRWALVPGVVVLVVVAVGFYLKTGGLAQVAAWHQVEAQMPELRERVANERAKPLSMEEIARLGLGLRTALQQDDRNIHDWMMLGRVGMALNNATTATQAFAHAYRLDPNNLEVRLGYAEVLTRSSDPEDNKQATAMLRKMIAEDHTDLRVLSLLAFNAFEQGDYKQAIGAWQVMLKLMPADDRRVEVLKRSIEQAKIQAGEETVKLAVNVTLSPEAAKALPQQGTLIISVTDGNSPVPVAVKQLPLSRFPLSFSLDDSNAMMPERLLSALQQVKVRVRISHDGLATPQAGDWFGESAVQGFSGKGQVGVQIDKQVP
;
A
#
# COMPACT_ATOMS: atom_id res chain seq x y z
N MET A 1 33.15 18.15 -5.45
CA MET A 1 34.52 18.25 -6.01
C MET A 1 35.18 16.89 -6.22
N ALA A 2 35.28 16.03 -5.20
CA ALA A 2 35.90 14.70 -5.32
C ALA A 2 35.32 13.82 -6.45
N PHE A 3 33.99 13.83 -6.62
CA PHE A 3 33.30 13.11 -7.69
C PHE A 3 33.84 13.45 -9.09
N TRP A 4 33.97 14.73 -9.42
CA TRP A 4 34.47 15.18 -10.71
C TRP A 4 35.94 14.82 -10.93
N LEU A 5 36.75 14.88 -9.88
CA LEU A 5 38.16 14.46 -9.95
C LEU A 5 38.30 12.97 -10.27
N ILE A 6 37.44 12.11 -9.70
CA ILE A 6 37.42 10.67 -9.98
C ILE A 6 37.03 10.41 -11.45
N ILE A 7 36.00 11.08 -11.97
CA ILE A 7 35.58 10.94 -13.37
C ILE A 7 36.72 11.33 -14.32
N ILE A 8 37.38 12.46 -14.05
CA ILE A 8 38.51 12.93 -14.86
C ILE A 8 39.66 11.92 -14.81
N ALA A 9 39.99 11.40 -13.63
CA ALA A 9 41.04 10.38 -13.48
C ALA A 9 40.70 9.09 -14.24
N LEU A 10 39.45 8.63 -14.19
CA LEU A 10 38.99 7.45 -14.95
C LEU A 10 39.04 7.67 -16.46
N LEU A 11 38.64 8.86 -16.94
CA LEU A 11 38.75 9.21 -18.36
C LEU A 11 40.20 9.27 -18.84
N ILE A 12 41.10 9.83 -18.03
CA ILE A 12 42.55 9.82 -18.31
C ILE A 12 43.06 8.38 -18.36
N GLY A 13 42.67 7.53 -17.41
CA GLY A 13 43.03 6.11 -17.39
C GLY A 13 42.53 5.35 -18.62
N ALA A 14 41.26 5.57 -19.02
CA ALA A 14 40.68 4.95 -20.22
C ALA A 14 41.36 5.43 -21.51
N ALA A 15 41.67 6.73 -21.61
CA ALA A 15 42.44 7.27 -22.72
C ALA A 15 43.87 6.69 -22.75
N ALA A 16 44.51 6.53 -21.59
CA ALA A 16 45.83 5.91 -21.50
C ALA A 16 45.81 4.44 -21.95
N LEU A 17 44.78 3.66 -21.60
CA LEU A 17 44.62 2.29 -22.08
C LEU A 17 44.45 2.19 -23.60
N LEU A 18 43.85 3.20 -24.25
CA LEU A 18 43.76 3.27 -25.71
C LEU A 18 45.11 3.66 -26.34
N VAL A 19 45.76 4.68 -25.76
CA VAL A 19 46.94 5.32 -26.38
C VAL A 19 48.24 4.55 -26.11
N VAL A 20 48.45 4.01 -24.91
CA VAL A 20 49.73 3.40 -24.51
C VAL A 20 50.07 2.12 -25.31
N PRO A 21 49.14 1.17 -25.54
CA PRO A 21 49.44 -0.02 -26.36
C PRO A 21 49.72 0.34 -27.81
N ALA A 22 48.96 1.29 -28.37
CA ALA A 22 49.16 1.78 -29.74
C ALA A 22 50.53 2.48 -29.92
N MET A 23 51.04 3.12 -28.89
CA MET A 23 52.39 3.72 -28.90
C MET A 23 53.52 2.69 -28.68
N ARG A 24 53.24 1.52 -28.09
CA ARG A 24 54.24 0.48 -27.80
C ARG A 24 54.48 -0.49 -28.95
N GLN A 25 53.51 -0.71 -29.84
CA GLN A 25 53.62 -1.67 -30.95
C GLN A 25 54.56 -1.25 -32.11
N GLY A 26 55.22 -0.09 -32.01
CA GLY A 26 56.11 0.45 -33.05
C GLY A 26 57.59 0.06 -32.96
N LYS A 27 57.98 -0.95 -32.17
CA LYS A 27 59.39 -1.37 -32.04
C LYS A 27 59.56 -2.88 -32.27
N ALA A 28 59.80 -3.23 -33.53
CA ALA A 28 60.93 -4.07 -33.95
C ALA A 28 61.16 -5.50 -33.39
N ASP A 29 60.19 -6.19 -32.78
CA ASP A 29 60.44 -7.56 -32.27
C ASP A 29 59.95 -8.71 -33.17
N ALA A 30 59.14 -8.44 -34.21
CA ALA A 30 58.56 -9.52 -35.02
C ALA A 30 59.50 -10.08 -36.09
N VAL A 31 60.33 -9.23 -36.72
CA VAL A 31 61.21 -9.63 -37.84
C VAL A 31 62.50 -10.26 -37.31
N THR A 32 63.14 -9.65 -36.31
CA THR A 32 64.37 -10.17 -35.68
C THR A 32 64.13 -11.51 -34.96
N SER A 33 62.92 -11.76 -34.45
CA SER A 33 62.56 -13.03 -33.81
C SER A 33 62.46 -14.20 -34.80
N ARG A 34 61.95 -13.97 -36.01
CA ARG A 34 61.78 -15.03 -37.03
C ARG A 34 63.10 -15.47 -37.63
N ASP A 35 63.95 -14.54 -38.03
CA ASP A 35 65.25 -14.86 -38.62
C ASP A 35 66.17 -15.53 -37.57
N ALA A 36 66.10 -15.07 -36.32
CA ALA A 36 66.79 -15.72 -35.21
C ALA A 36 66.26 -17.15 -34.96
N LEU A 37 64.95 -17.38 -35.04
CA LEU A 37 64.36 -18.72 -34.90
C LEU A 37 64.78 -19.65 -36.05
N ASN A 38 64.73 -19.18 -37.29
CA ASN A 38 65.11 -19.96 -38.46
C ASN A 38 66.59 -20.38 -38.39
N ALA A 39 67.46 -19.48 -37.95
CA ALA A 39 68.88 -19.79 -37.72
C ALA A 39 69.10 -20.83 -36.60
N VAL A 40 68.28 -20.82 -35.55
CA VAL A 40 68.34 -21.82 -34.48
C VAL A 40 67.89 -23.19 -34.98
N PHE A 41 66.76 -23.28 -35.70
CA PHE A 41 66.29 -24.55 -36.27
C PHE A 41 67.26 -25.14 -37.29
N TYR A 42 67.87 -24.30 -38.14
CA TYR A 42 68.90 -24.74 -39.07
C TYR A 42 70.08 -25.41 -38.35
N ARG A 43 70.57 -24.79 -37.27
CA ARG A 43 71.68 -25.35 -36.47
C ARG A 43 71.31 -26.66 -35.77
N ASP A 44 70.09 -26.75 -35.25
CA ASP A 44 69.60 -27.98 -34.61
C ASP A 44 69.53 -29.13 -35.62
N ARG A 45 69.01 -28.86 -36.83
CA ARG A 45 68.92 -29.85 -37.90
C ARG A 45 70.28 -30.31 -38.42
N LEU A 46 71.29 -29.44 -38.44
CA LEU A 46 72.67 -29.82 -38.74
C LEU A 46 73.24 -30.80 -37.71
N GLY A 47 72.94 -30.59 -36.42
CA GLY A 47 73.37 -31.48 -35.34
C GLY A 47 72.60 -32.81 -35.31
N GLU A 48 71.36 -32.84 -35.80
CA GLU A 48 70.59 -34.07 -36.02
C GLU A 48 71.19 -34.89 -37.16
N LEU A 49 71.45 -34.26 -38.32
CA LEU A 49 72.10 -34.90 -39.47
C LEU A 49 73.47 -35.51 -39.13
N GLU A 50 74.25 -34.85 -38.28
CA GLU A 50 75.56 -35.36 -37.82
C GLU A 50 75.41 -36.60 -36.92
N ARG A 51 74.40 -36.64 -36.05
CA ARG A 51 74.10 -37.81 -35.22
C ARG A 51 73.59 -38.97 -36.06
N ASP A 52 72.73 -38.71 -37.04
CA ASP A 52 72.15 -39.72 -37.91
C ASP A 52 73.21 -40.35 -38.84
N GLU A 53 74.19 -39.57 -39.30
CA GLU A 53 75.35 -40.08 -40.05
C GLU A 53 76.23 -40.99 -39.18
N GLN A 54 76.51 -40.59 -37.93
CA GLN A 54 77.28 -41.42 -36.99
C GLN A 54 76.57 -42.74 -36.66
N GLN A 55 75.24 -42.76 -36.70
CA GLN A 55 74.42 -43.96 -36.50
C GLN A 55 74.23 -44.79 -37.79
N GLY A 56 74.78 -44.34 -38.92
CA GLY A 56 74.67 -45.01 -40.22
C GLY A 56 73.28 -44.92 -40.85
N VAL A 57 72.43 -44.03 -40.37
CA VAL A 57 71.06 -43.78 -40.88
C VAL A 57 71.11 -42.93 -42.15
N VAL A 58 72.11 -42.06 -42.27
CA VAL A 58 72.32 -41.14 -43.40
C VAL A 58 73.70 -41.39 -44.02
N ALA A 59 73.77 -41.55 -45.34
CA ALA A 59 75.03 -41.82 -46.06
C ALA A 59 75.61 -40.59 -46.78
N GLU A 60 74.79 -39.58 -47.09
CA GLU A 60 75.16 -38.46 -47.98
C GLU A 60 74.89 -37.10 -47.31
N ARG A 61 75.48 -36.89 -46.13
CA ARG A 61 75.35 -35.63 -45.37
C ARG A 61 75.65 -34.36 -46.19
N PRO A 62 76.68 -34.30 -47.07
CA PRO A 62 76.99 -33.07 -47.81
C PRO A 62 75.85 -32.58 -48.70
N GLU A 63 75.07 -33.50 -49.30
CA GLU A 63 73.95 -33.15 -50.17
C GLU A 63 72.75 -32.65 -49.38
N LEU A 64 72.43 -33.31 -48.27
CA LEU A 64 71.34 -32.90 -47.36
C LEU A 64 71.62 -31.54 -46.70
N VAL A 65 72.88 -31.26 -46.36
CA VAL A 65 73.29 -29.94 -45.86
C VAL A 65 73.08 -28.86 -46.92
N LYS A 66 73.38 -29.17 -48.18
CA LYS A 66 73.19 -28.25 -49.30
C LYS A 66 71.71 -27.98 -49.56
N GLU A 67 70.86 -29.00 -49.50
CA GLU A 67 69.40 -28.84 -49.60
C GLU A 67 68.85 -28.01 -48.45
N LEU A 68 69.31 -28.24 -47.22
CA LEU A 68 68.92 -27.44 -46.06
C LEU A 68 69.35 -25.96 -46.19
N GLN A 69 70.52 -25.69 -46.78
CA GLN A 69 70.96 -24.33 -47.10
C GLN A 69 70.09 -23.66 -48.15
N GLN A 70 69.68 -24.40 -49.19
CA GLN A 70 68.78 -23.90 -50.22
C GLN A 70 67.40 -23.60 -49.65
N ASN A 71 66.82 -24.53 -48.88
CA ASN A 71 65.54 -24.32 -48.20
C ASN A 71 65.59 -23.12 -47.24
N LEU A 72 66.69 -22.94 -46.48
CA LEU A 72 66.84 -21.76 -45.63
C LEU A 72 66.90 -20.47 -46.45
N LEU A 73 67.53 -20.48 -47.62
CA LEU A 73 67.59 -19.32 -48.50
C LEU A 73 66.23 -18.98 -49.11
N ASP A 74 65.44 -20.01 -49.47
CA ASP A 74 64.10 -19.87 -50.04
C ASP A 74 63.06 -19.46 -48.98
N ASP A 75 63.24 -19.89 -47.72
CA ASP A 75 62.41 -19.50 -46.56
C ASP A 75 62.76 -18.13 -45.97
N ILE A 76 63.76 -17.42 -46.51
CA ILE A 76 63.95 -15.99 -46.23
C ILE A 76 63.05 -15.24 -47.22
N PRO A 77 61.87 -14.74 -46.80
CA PRO A 77 61.04 -13.97 -47.70
C PRO A 77 61.84 -12.78 -48.22
N GLY A 78 61.96 -12.65 -49.54
CA GLY A 78 62.69 -11.55 -50.17
C GLY A 78 62.24 -10.22 -49.57
N GLN A 79 63.20 -9.36 -49.20
CA GLN A 79 63.04 -8.07 -48.51
C GLN A 79 61.92 -7.20 -49.10
N GLN A 80 60.68 -7.53 -48.77
CA GLN A 80 59.60 -6.59 -48.65
C GLN A 80 59.50 -6.38 -47.15
N ASP A 81 60.35 -5.48 -46.64
CA ASP A 81 60.07 -4.84 -45.37
C ASP A 81 58.64 -4.33 -45.47
N ALA A 82 57.70 -5.06 -44.89
CA ALA A 82 56.39 -4.53 -44.60
C ALA A 82 56.65 -3.41 -43.60
N GLN A 83 56.91 -2.21 -44.12
CA GLN A 83 57.15 -1.01 -43.33
C GLN A 83 55.91 -0.83 -42.48
N THR A 84 55.96 -1.31 -41.24
CA THR A 84 54.92 -1.06 -40.25
C THR A 84 54.97 0.42 -39.98
N ARG A 85 54.16 1.20 -40.71
CA ARG A 85 54.05 2.64 -40.47
C ARG A 85 53.50 2.80 -39.06
N PRO A 86 54.26 3.40 -38.12
CA PRO A 86 53.76 3.62 -36.78
C PRO A 86 52.50 4.49 -36.89
N ILE A 87 51.46 4.10 -36.17
CA ILE A 87 50.22 4.89 -36.09
C ILE A 87 50.60 6.30 -35.65
N ASN A 88 50.30 7.31 -36.48
CA ASN A 88 50.52 8.70 -36.13
C ASN A 88 49.74 9.01 -34.84
N ARG A 89 50.37 9.64 -33.85
CA ARG A 89 49.71 9.98 -32.57
C ARG A 89 48.43 10.80 -32.77
N TRP A 90 48.38 11.61 -33.83
CA TRP A 90 47.20 12.36 -34.23
C TRP A 90 46.03 11.49 -34.70
N ALA A 91 46.29 10.26 -35.17
CA ALA A 91 45.24 9.30 -35.54
C ALA A 91 44.49 8.73 -34.31
N LEU A 92 45.03 8.89 -33.09
CA LEU A 92 44.36 8.49 -31.84
C LEU A 92 43.44 9.59 -31.29
N VAL A 93 43.63 10.84 -31.71
CA VAL A 93 42.84 11.99 -31.24
C VAL A 93 41.35 11.82 -31.54
N PRO A 94 40.90 11.40 -32.74
CA PRO A 94 39.48 11.14 -32.99
C PRO A 94 38.90 10.10 -32.03
N GLY A 95 39.65 9.03 -31.71
CA GLY A 95 39.20 8.00 -30.77
C GLY A 95 39.02 8.53 -29.35
N VAL A 96 39.97 9.34 -28.86
CA VAL A 96 39.86 9.99 -27.54
C VAL A 96 38.71 11.01 -27.52
N VAL A 97 38.53 11.78 -28.59
CA VAL A 97 37.41 12.74 -28.71
C VAL A 97 36.08 12.01 -28.69
N VAL A 98 35.93 10.93 -29.46
CA VAL A 98 34.71 10.09 -29.44
C VAL A 98 34.47 9.52 -28.04
N LEU A 99 35.52 9.03 -27.36
CA LEU A 99 35.41 8.52 -25.99
C LEU A 99 34.91 9.60 -25.02
N VAL A 100 35.45 10.82 -25.08
CA VAL A 100 35.00 11.93 -24.23
C VAL A 100 33.57 12.34 -24.58
N VAL A 101 33.24 12.48 -25.86
CA VAL A 101 31.88 12.87 -26.30
C VAL A 101 30.84 11.84 -25.87
N VAL A 102 31.13 10.54 -26.04
CA VAL A 102 30.24 9.46 -25.61
C VAL A 102 30.10 9.46 -24.09
N ALA A 103 31.20 9.59 -23.35
CA ALA A 103 31.15 9.63 -21.89
C ALA A 103 30.36 10.83 -21.36
N VAL A 104 30.61 12.03 -21.90
CA VAL A 104 29.86 13.25 -21.54
C VAL A 104 28.39 13.10 -21.93
N GLY A 105 28.08 12.64 -23.14
CA GLY A 105 26.71 12.44 -23.58
C GLY A 105 25.95 11.43 -22.71
N PHE A 106 26.60 10.34 -22.32
CA PHE A 106 26.03 9.36 -21.41
C PHE A 106 25.80 9.94 -20.02
N TYR A 107 26.75 10.72 -19.50
CA TYR A 107 26.61 11.40 -18.21
C TYR A 107 25.51 12.47 -18.24
N LEU A 108 25.39 13.27 -19.30
CA LEU A 108 24.29 14.24 -19.42
C LEU A 108 22.92 13.55 -19.44
N LYS A 109 22.84 12.34 -20.01
CA LYS A 109 21.60 11.54 -20.06
C LYS A 109 21.29 10.80 -18.76
N THR A 110 22.29 10.34 -18.01
CA THR A 110 22.11 9.40 -16.88
C THR A 110 22.61 9.92 -15.52
N GLY A 111 23.51 10.90 -15.52
CA GLY A 111 24.28 11.37 -14.36
C GLY A 111 23.51 12.25 -13.37
N GLY A 112 22.21 12.41 -13.55
CA GLY A 112 21.34 13.04 -12.56
C GLY A 112 21.51 14.56 -12.39
N LEU A 113 22.16 15.26 -13.33
CA LEU A 113 22.47 16.69 -13.19
C LEU A 113 21.22 17.55 -12.92
N ALA A 114 20.12 17.26 -13.62
CA ALA A 114 18.85 17.96 -13.42
C ALA A 114 18.29 17.72 -12.02
N GLN A 115 18.41 16.50 -11.49
CA GLN A 115 17.98 16.14 -10.15
C GLN A 115 18.83 16.81 -9.08
N VAL A 116 20.16 16.92 -9.29
CA VAL A 116 21.06 17.64 -8.38
C VAL A 116 20.74 19.15 -8.38
N ALA A 117 20.50 19.73 -9.55
CA ALA A 117 20.09 21.14 -9.65
C ALA A 117 18.74 21.39 -8.98
N ALA A 118 17.76 20.50 -9.19
CA ALA A 118 16.46 20.57 -8.53
C ALA A 118 16.59 20.39 -7.01
N TRP A 119 17.45 19.49 -6.55
CA TRP A 119 17.73 19.30 -5.13
C TRP A 119 18.32 20.55 -4.48
N HIS A 120 19.30 21.20 -5.11
CA HIS A 120 19.83 22.48 -4.63
C HIS A 120 18.77 23.58 -4.60
N GLN A 121 17.87 23.61 -5.61
CA GLN A 121 16.75 24.55 -5.61
C GLN A 121 15.79 24.30 -4.45
N VAL A 122 15.49 23.03 -4.14
CA VAL A 122 14.65 22.65 -2.99
C VAL A 122 15.31 23.10 -1.69
N GLU A 123 16.61 22.83 -1.51
CA GLU A 123 17.35 23.25 -0.32
C GLU A 123 17.31 24.77 -0.12
N ALA A 124 17.43 25.54 -1.20
CA ALA A 124 17.31 27.00 -1.14
C ALA A 124 15.88 27.49 -0.81
N GLN A 125 14.84 26.76 -1.22
CA GLN A 125 13.42 27.09 -0.98
C GLN A 125 12.90 26.59 0.38
N MET A 126 13.64 25.72 1.08
CA MET A 126 13.19 25.12 2.34
C MET A 126 12.75 26.13 3.42
N PRO A 127 13.46 27.24 3.66
CA PRO A 127 13.03 28.22 4.66
C PRO A 127 11.64 28.80 4.37
N GLU A 128 11.38 29.17 3.11
CA GLU A 128 10.08 29.71 2.66
C GLU A 128 8.97 28.67 2.78
N LEU A 129 9.23 27.43 2.36
CA LEU A 129 8.27 26.34 2.48
C LEU A 129 7.89 26.08 3.95
N ARG A 130 8.88 26.08 4.86
CA ARG A 130 8.65 25.91 6.30
C ARG A 130 7.82 27.04 6.89
N GLU A 131 8.14 28.28 6.53
CA GLU A 131 7.39 29.46 6.99
C GLU A 131 5.93 29.41 6.53
N ARG A 132 5.68 29.01 5.27
CA ARG A 132 4.32 28.84 4.75
C ARG A 132 3.55 27.72 5.46
N VAL A 133 4.20 26.63 5.86
CA VAL A 133 3.55 25.58 6.67
C VAL A 133 3.22 26.08 8.08
N ALA A 134 4.10 26.89 8.68
CA ALA A 134 3.87 27.45 10.01
C ALA A 134 2.79 28.55 10.04
N ASN A 135 2.49 29.19 8.90
CA ASN A 135 1.52 30.27 8.80
C ASN A 135 0.16 29.77 8.28
N GLU A 136 -0.80 29.60 9.18
CA GLU A 136 -2.16 29.14 8.86
C GLU A 136 -2.93 30.04 7.88
N ARG A 137 -2.53 31.32 7.75
CA ARG A 137 -3.14 32.28 6.81
C ARG A 137 -2.50 32.25 5.42
N ALA A 138 -1.38 31.56 5.26
CA ALA A 138 -0.70 31.45 3.98
C ALA A 138 -1.47 30.55 3.01
N LYS A 139 -1.21 30.72 1.71
CA LYS A 139 -1.77 29.84 0.69
C LYS A 139 -1.26 28.40 0.91
N PRO A 140 -2.16 27.39 0.96
CA PRO A 140 -1.77 25.99 1.07
C PRO A 140 -0.74 25.59 0.03
N LEU A 141 0.17 24.70 0.41
CA LEU A 141 1.17 24.15 -0.51
C LEU A 141 0.50 23.31 -1.59
N SER A 142 0.99 23.41 -2.82
CA SER A 142 0.62 22.50 -3.90
C SER A 142 1.21 21.11 -3.66
N MET A 143 0.69 20.09 -4.35
CA MET A 143 1.20 18.72 -4.23
C MET A 143 2.70 18.61 -4.59
N GLU A 144 3.14 19.39 -5.58
CA GLU A 144 4.55 19.47 -5.97
C GLU A 144 5.40 20.16 -4.90
N GLU A 145 4.89 21.22 -4.27
CA GLU A 145 5.56 21.88 -3.15
C GLU A 145 5.66 20.95 -1.92
N ILE A 146 4.64 20.14 -1.65
CA ILE A 146 4.66 19.12 -0.59
C ILE A 146 5.71 18.04 -0.89
N ALA A 147 5.80 17.57 -2.15
CA ALA A 147 6.84 16.63 -2.55
C ALA A 147 8.25 17.20 -2.41
N ARG A 148 8.45 18.48 -2.75
CA ARG A 148 9.71 19.20 -2.55
C ARG A 148 10.04 19.36 -1.07
N LEU A 149 9.07 19.74 -0.24
CA LEU A 149 9.23 19.81 1.21
C LEU A 149 9.67 18.44 1.78
N GLY A 150 9.06 17.35 1.31
CA GLY A 150 9.48 15.99 1.68
C GLY A 150 10.92 15.64 1.30
N LEU A 151 11.39 16.07 0.12
CA LEU A 151 12.79 15.90 -0.29
C LEU A 151 13.74 16.71 0.59
N GLY A 152 13.42 17.98 0.85
CA GLY A 152 14.22 18.84 1.71
C GLY A 152 14.27 18.33 3.16
N LEU A 153 13.16 17.84 3.70
CA LEU A 153 13.12 17.23 5.03
C LEU A 153 14.00 16.00 5.14
N ARG A 154 13.92 15.07 4.17
CA ARG A 154 14.81 13.90 4.14
C ARG A 154 16.28 14.30 4.06
N THR A 155 16.59 15.38 3.35
CA THR A 155 17.96 15.92 3.27
C THR A 155 18.42 16.47 4.62
N ALA A 156 17.59 17.29 5.27
CA ALA A 156 17.88 17.85 6.61
C ALA A 156 18.06 16.74 7.66
N LEU A 157 17.20 15.71 7.62
CA LEU A 157 17.25 14.56 8.52
C LEU A 157 18.47 13.65 8.30
N GLN A 158 19.16 13.74 7.16
CA GLN A 158 20.46 13.07 7.00
C GLN A 158 21.58 13.79 7.77
N GLN A 159 21.41 15.09 8.05
CA GLN A 159 22.36 15.89 8.82
C GLN A 159 22.02 15.85 10.32
N ASP A 160 20.73 15.90 10.66
CA ASP A 160 20.23 15.81 12.03
C ASP A 160 19.08 14.80 12.11
N ASP A 161 19.44 13.54 12.38
CA ASP A 161 18.48 12.43 12.48
C ASP A 161 17.70 12.40 13.80
N ARG A 162 18.03 13.29 14.75
CA ARG A 162 17.35 13.41 16.05
C ARG A 162 16.29 14.51 16.07
N ASN A 163 16.09 15.21 14.95
CA ASN A 163 15.09 16.26 14.84
C ASN A 163 13.66 15.69 14.77
N ILE A 164 13.00 15.60 15.93
CA ILE A 164 11.63 15.06 16.06
C ILE A 164 10.62 15.86 15.23
N HIS A 165 10.75 17.19 15.19
CA HIS A 165 9.84 18.06 14.45
C HIS A 165 9.89 17.74 12.94
N ASP A 166 11.08 17.60 12.37
CA ASP A 166 11.25 17.27 10.96
C ASP A 166 10.77 15.85 10.64
N TRP A 167 10.94 14.88 11.55
CA TRP A 167 10.34 13.55 11.41
C TRP A 167 8.81 13.59 11.41
N MET A 168 8.20 14.34 12.33
CA MET A 168 6.75 14.51 12.35
C MET A 168 6.23 15.20 11.09
N MET A 169 6.92 16.25 10.62
CA MET A 169 6.54 16.95 9.40
C MET A 169 6.70 16.05 8.16
N LEU A 170 7.76 15.25 8.10
CA LEU A 170 7.94 14.25 7.05
C LEU A 170 6.83 13.20 7.08
N GLY A 171 6.39 12.79 8.28
CA GLY A 171 5.25 11.92 8.48
C GLY A 171 3.97 12.49 7.87
N ARG A 172 3.65 13.75 8.22
CA ARG A 172 2.49 14.48 7.66
C ARG A 172 2.58 14.67 6.15
N VAL A 173 3.76 14.97 5.62
CA VAL A 173 4.03 15.02 4.17
C VAL A 173 3.76 13.66 3.52
N GLY A 174 4.22 12.57 4.13
CA GLY A 174 3.93 11.20 3.68
C GLY A 174 2.43 10.95 3.60
N MET A 175 1.66 11.35 4.61
CA MET A 175 0.20 11.21 4.62
C MET A 175 -0.47 12.05 3.52
N ALA A 176 -0.04 13.30 3.34
CA ALA A 176 -0.57 14.18 2.29
C ALA A 176 -0.29 13.65 0.89
N LEU A 177 0.86 12.99 0.69
CA LEU A 177 1.26 12.35 -0.56
C LEU A 177 0.68 10.93 -0.74
N ASN A 178 -0.16 10.46 0.18
CA ASN A 178 -0.64 9.08 0.25
C ASN A 178 0.49 8.03 0.21
N ASN A 179 1.67 8.38 0.74
CA ASN A 179 2.82 7.51 0.87
C ASN A 179 2.85 6.94 2.29
N ALA A 180 2.09 5.87 2.50
CA ALA A 180 1.95 5.21 3.79
C ALA A 180 3.30 4.79 4.38
N THR A 181 4.22 4.26 3.55
CA THR A 181 5.55 3.84 4.00
C THR A 181 6.34 4.99 4.62
N THR A 182 6.39 6.14 3.95
CA THR A 182 7.10 7.33 4.48
C THR A 182 6.44 7.84 5.74
N ALA A 183 5.10 7.89 5.75
CA ALA A 183 4.33 8.34 6.91
C ALA A 183 4.63 7.48 8.15
N THR A 184 4.43 6.17 8.03
CA THR A 184 4.63 5.21 9.12
C THR A 184 6.06 5.20 9.61
N GLN A 185 7.05 5.17 8.72
CA GLN A 185 8.46 5.19 9.10
C GLN A 185 8.83 6.47 9.85
N ALA A 186 8.42 7.63 9.34
CA ALA A 186 8.78 8.91 9.94
C ALA A 186 8.17 9.09 11.34
N PHE A 187 6.88 8.76 11.52
CA PHE A 187 6.27 8.79 12.86
C PHE A 187 6.81 7.71 13.80
N ALA A 188 7.14 6.52 13.30
CA ALA A 188 7.79 5.49 14.12
C ALA A 188 9.21 5.91 14.56
N HIS A 189 9.95 6.63 13.71
CA HIS A 189 11.22 7.25 14.08
C HIS A 189 11.02 8.33 15.15
N ALA A 190 10.07 9.26 14.96
CA ALA A 190 9.75 10.28 15.97
C ALA A 190 9.36 9.66 17.32
N TYR A 191 8.50 8.61 17.31
CA TYR A 191 8.06 7.91 18.52
C TYR A 191 9.18 7.20 19.27
N ARG A 192 10.19 6.68 18.55
CA ARG A 192 11.39 6.13 19.20
C ARG A 192 12.25 7.19 19.88
N LEU A 193 12.27 8.42 19.34
CA LEU A 193 13.05 9.52 19.91
C LEU A 193 12.37 10.13 21.14
N ASP A 194 11.05 10.30 21.11
CA ASP A 194 10.27 10.85 22.22
C ASP A 194 8.90 10.17 22.36
N PRO A 195 8.84 9.01 23.05
CA PRO A 195 7.60 8.24 23.21
C PRO A 195 6.60 8.87 24.18
N ASN A 196 7.00 9.88 24.96
CA ASN A 196 6.12 10.51 25.96
C ASN A 196 5.42 11.76 25.40
N ASN A 197 5.93 12.32 24.30
CA ASN A 197 5.31 13.46 23.64
C ASN A 197 3.94 13.12 23.05
N LEU A 198 2.93 13.91 23.44
CA LEU A 198 1.54 13.69 23.03
C LEU A 198 1.36 13.76 21.50
N GLU A 199 1.96 14.75 20.84
CA GLU A 199 1.83 14.93 19.39
C GLU A 199 2.50 13.80 18.61
N VAL A 200 3.64 13.31 19.10
CA VAL A 200 4.35 12.18 18.51
C VAL A 200 3.55 10.89 18.64
N ARG A 201 3.03 10.61 19.85
CA ARG A 201 2.14 9.47 20.11
C ARG A 201 0.89 9.51 19.24
N LEU A 202 0.24 10.67 19.16
CA LEU A 202 -0.97 10.85 18.37
C LEU A 202 -0.69 10.62 16.87
N GLY A 203 0.36 11.23 16.34
CA GLY A 203 0.74 11.08 14.93
C GLY A 203 1.11 9.64 14.57
N TYR A 204 1.81 8.93 15.47
CA TYR A 204 2.13 7.52 15.25
C TYR A 204 0.89 6.62 15.34
N ALA A 205 0.00 6.85 16.32
CA ALA A 205 -1.28 6.15 16.37
C ALA A 205 -2.11 6.39 15.09
N GLU A 206 -2.15 7.64 14.60
CA GLU A 206 -2.92 7.99 13.40
C GLU A 206 -2.47 7.19 12.17
N VAL A 207 -1.16 7.07 11.92
CA VAL A 207 -0.70 6.26 10.77
C VAL A 207 -0.95 4.76 10.95
N LEU A 208 -0.89 4.25 12.18
CA LEU A 208 -1.21 2.84 12.47
C LEU A 208 -2.69 2.53 12.22
N THR A 209 -3.61 3.43 12.56
CA THR A 209 -5.07 3.26 12.27
C THR A 209 -5.41 3.20 10.78
N ARG A 210 -4.51 3.68 9.92
CA ARG A 210 -4.68 3.64 8.45
C ARG A 210 -4.00 2.43 7.82
N SER A 211 -3.28 1.64 8.61
CA SER A 211 -2.62 0.43 8.13
C SER A 211 -3.65 -0.64 7.81
N SER A 212 -3.38 -1.46 6.79
CA SER A 212 -4.16 -2.65 6.50
C SER A 212 -3.81 -3.84 7.39
N ASP A 213 -2.76 -3.72 8.21
CA ASP A 213 -2.39 -4.74 9.19
C ASP A 213 -3.31 -4.65 10.43
N PRO A 214 -4.01 -5.75 10.80
CA PRO A 214 -4.81 -5.77 12.01
C PRO A 214 -4.00 -5.55 13.30
N GLU A 215 -2.73 -5.95 13.36
CA GLU A 215 -1.90 -5.74 14.54
C GLU A 215 -1.54 -4.27 14.75
N ASP A 216 -1.28 -3.52 13.66
CA ASP A 216 -1.09 -2.07 13.72
C ASP A 216 -2.32 -1.38 14.31
N ASN A 217 -3.53 -1.77 13.88
CA ASN A 217 -4.78 -1.23 14.39
C ASN A 217 -5.02 -1.56 15.88
N LYS A 218 -4.66 -2.76 16.32
CA LYS A 218 -4.69 -3.13 17.75
C LYS A 218 -3.71 -2.29 18.55
N GLN A 219 -2.49 -2.11 18.06
CA GLN A 219 -1.47 -1.28 18.70
C GLN A 219 -1.92 0.18 18.81
N ALA A 220 -2.49 0.74 17.73
CA ALA A 220 -3.04 2.09 17.71
C ALA A 220 -4.15 2.24 18.77
N THR A 221 -5.09 1.29 18.82
CA THR A 221 -6.19 1.27 19.80
C THR A 221 -5.65 1.25 21.23
N ALA A 222 -4.65 0.42 21.52
CA ALA A 222 -4.03 0.38 22.84
C ALA A 222 -3.34 1.70 23.21
N MET A 223 -2.66 2.33 22.25
CA MET A 223 -2.02 3.64 22.44
C MET A 223 -3.05 4.74 22.73
N LEU A 224 -4.11 4.82 21.92
CA LEU A 224 -5.18 5.81 22.08
C LEU A 224 -5.93 5.66 23.40
N ARG A 225 -6.21 4.42 23.84
CA ARG A 225 -6.81 4.16 25.15
C ARG A 225 -5.92 4.63 26.30
N LYS A 226 -4.60 4.43 26.21
CA LYS A 226 -3.64 4.96 27.21
C LYS A 226 -3.64 6.48 27.23
N MET A 227 -3.60 7.12 26.06
CA MET A 227 -3.65 8.58 25.95
C MET A 227 -4.94 9.15 26.54
N ILE A 228 -6.09 8.52 26.29
CA ILE A 228 -7.36 8.92 26.91
C ILE A 228 -7.34 8.73 28.42
N ALA A 229 -6.69 7.69 28.95
CA ALA A 229 -6.56 7.49 30.39
C ALA A 229 -5.69 8.57 31.07
N GLU A 230 -4.79 9.20 30.33
CA GLU A 230 -3.97 10.32 30.80
C GLU A 230 -4.73 11.66 30.69
N ASP A 231 -5.43 11.89 29.58
CA ASP A 231 -6.27 13.07 29.35
C ASP A 231 -7.58 12.68 28.66
N HIS A 232 -8.68 12.73 29.43
CA HIS A 232 -10.02 12.41 28.96
C HIS A 232 -10.66 13.51 28.11
N THR A 233 -9.98 14.63 27.89
CA THR A 233 -10.54 15.84 27.25
C THR A 233 -9.97 16.14 25.86
N ASP A 234 -8.89 15.49 25.44
CA ASP A 234 -8.32 15.70 24.09
C ASP A 234 -9.27 15.13 23.02
N LEU A 235 -10.02 16.04 22.40
CA LEU A 235 -10.97 15.74 21.33
C LEU A 235 -10.34 15.04 20.13
N ARG A 236 -9.04 15.23 19.87
CA ARG A 236 -8.35 14.60 18.72
C ARG A 236 -8.12 13.12 18.98
N VAL A 237 -7.70 12.78 20.20
CA VAL A 237 -7.52 11.38 20.63
C VAL A 237 -8.86 10.66 20.67
N LEU A 238 -9.90 11.30 21.23
CA LEU A 238 -11.26 10.76 21.25
C LEU A 238 -11.80 10.53 19.83
N SER A 239 -11.61 11.50 18.94
CA SER A 239 -12.05 11.39 17.55
C SER A 239 -11.36 10.22 16.84
N LEU A 240 -10.03 10.12 16.97
CA LEU A 240 -9.26 9.06 16.32
C LEU A 240 -9.62 7.68 16.86
N LEU A 241 -9.80 7.55 18.18
CA LEU A 241 -10.28 6.29 18.78
C LEU A 241 -11.66 5.91 18.24
N ALA A 242 -12.60 6.87 18.17
CA ALA A 242 -13.96 6.60 17.76
C ALA A 242 -14.04 6.14 16.31
N PHE A 243 -13.35 6.84 15.40
CA PHE A 243 -13.30 6.44 13.98
C PHE A 243 -12.60 5.10 13.80
N ASN A 244 -11.45 4.88 14.46
CA ASN A 244 -10.77 3.59 14.38
C ASN A 244 -11.67 2.44 14.90
N ALA A 245 -12.35 2.64 16.03
CA ALA A 245 -13.26 1.64 16.58
C ALA A 245 -14.44 1.34 15.63
N PHE A 246 -14.99 2.37 14.98
CA PHE A 246 -16.07 2.20 14.01
C PHE A 246 -15.62 1.38 12.79
N GLU A 247 -14.47 1.71 12.21
CA GLU A 247 -13.90 0.98 11.05
C GLU A 247 -13.57 -0.48 11.39
N GLN A 248 -13.15 -0.74 12.64
CA GLN A 248 -12.87 -2.09 13.14
C GLN A 248 -14.13 -2.85 13.60
N GLY A 249 -15.33 -2.26 13.50
CA GLY A 249 -16.59 -2.87 13.90
C GLY A 249 -16.85 -2.89 15.42
N ASP A 250 -16.02 -2.23 16.23
CA ASP A 250 -16.27 -2.00 17.66
C ASP A 250 -17.20 -0.79 17.85
N TYR A 251 -18.45 -0.95 17.40
CA TYR A 251 -19.44 0.12 17.43
C TYR A 251 -19.74 0.63 18.83
N LYS A 252 -19.65 -0.23 19.86
CA LYS A 252 -19.85 0.17 21.26
C LYS A 252 -18.79 1.16 21.71
N GLN A 253 -17.52 0.89 21.40
CA GLN A 253 -16.44 1.82 21.69
C GLN A 253 -16.58 3.13 20.91
N ALA A 254 -16.94 3.05 19.63
CA ALA A 254 -17.16 4.24 18.80
C ALA A 254 -18.25 5.15 19.39
N ILE A 255 -19.42 4.57 19.74
CA ILE A 255 -20.53 5.28 20.38
C ILE A 255 -20.08 5.94 21.68
N GLY A 256 -19.38 5.19 22.55
CA GLY A 256 -18.90 5.71 23.83
C GLY A 256 -17.97 6.92 23.67
N ALA A 257 -17.01 6.84 22.75
CA ALA A 257 -16.07 7.93 22.50
C ALA A 257 -16.76 9.18 21.92
N TRP A 258 -17.66 9.02 20.94
CA TRP A 258 -18.42 10.16 20.41
C TRP A 258 -19.36 10.79 21.43
N GLN A 259 -19.97 10.01 22.33
CA GLN A 259 -20.80 10.54 23.42
C GLN A 259 -19.98 11.40 24.39
N VAL A 260 -18.74 11.00 24.70
CA VAL A 260 -17.83 11.83 25.51
C VAL A 260 -17.50 13.13 24.78
N MET A 261 -17.17 13.07 23.49
CA MET A 261 -16.92 14.28 22.69
C MET A 261 -18.11 15.24 22.69
N LEU A 262 -19.35 14.73 22.54
CA LEU A 262 -20.56 15.55 22.59
C LEU A 262 -20.76 16.27 23.94
N LYS A 263 -20.27 15.70 25.04
CA LYS A 263 -20.33 16.35 26.37
C LYS A 263 -19.28 17.45 26.54
N LEU A 264 -18.16 17.35 25.82
CA LEU A 264 -17.03 18.28 25.91
C LEU A 264 -17.13 19.45 24.93
N MET A 265 -17.84 19.27 23.81
CA MET A 265 -17.97 20.29 22.77
C MET A 265 -19.12 21.27 23.04
N PRO A 266 -18.98 22.54 22.61
CA PRO A 266 -20.09 23.50 22.57
C PRO A 266 -21.25 22.98 21.71
N ALA A 267 -22.49 23.25 22.13
CA ALA A 267 -23.69 22.77 21.44
C ALA A 267 -23.87 23.33 20.02
N ASP A 268 -23.25 24.48 19.73
CA ASP A 268 -23.27 25.18 18.43
C ASP A 268 -22.11 24.78 17.49
N ASP A 269 -21.21 23.88 17.92
CA ASP A 269 -20.13 23.38 17.08
C ASP A 269 -20.70 22.58 15.89
N ARG A 270 -20.27 22.92 14.66
CA ARG A 270 -20.74 22.30 13.41
C ARG A 270 -20.56 20.78 13.38
N ARG A 271 -19.60 20.25 14.16
CA ARG A 271 -19.30 18.81 14.24
C ARG A 271 -20.32 18.04 15.08
N VAL A 272 -21.08 18.69 15.96
CA VAL A 272 -22.08 18.04 16.84
C VAL A 272 -23.08 17.22 16.03
N GLU A 273 -23.62 17.79 14.96
CA GLU A 273 -24.59 17.09 14.11
C GLU A 273 -23.97 15.91 13.35
N VAL A 274 -22.68 16.00 13.00
CA VAL A 274 -21.95 14.88 12.39
C VAL A 274 -21.80 13.75 13.40
N LEU A 275 -21.37 14.04 14.62
CA LEU A 275 -21.20 13.04 15.67
C LEU A 275 -22.52 12.36 16.05
N LYS A 276 -23.63 13.11 16.14
CA LYS A 276 -24.95 12.53 16.38
C LYS A 276 -25.31 11.52 15.31
N ARG A 277 -25.13 11.87 14.02
CA ARG A 277 -25.37 10.92 12.91
C ARG A 277 -24.45 9.71 12.96
N SER A 278 -23.17 9.89 13.29
CA SER A 278 -22.22 8.78 13.45
C SER A 278 -22.63 7.82 14.56
N ILE A 279 -23.10 8.34 15.70
CA ILE A 279 -23.64 7.54 16.80
C ILE A 279 -24.86 6.74 16.34
N GLU A 280 -25.82 7.38 15.66
CA GLU A 280 -27.01 6.69 15.15
C GLU A 280 -26.65 5.59 14.15
N GLN A 281 -25.74 5.87 13.21
CA GLN A 281 -25.24 4.87 12.28
C GLN A 281 -24.58 3.68 13.01
N ALA A 282 -23.73 3.95 14.00
CA ALA A 282 -23.08 2.90 14.78
C ALA A 282 -24.08 2.09 15.61
N LYS A 283 -25.14 2.69 16.15
CA LYS A 283 -26.21 1.95 16.86
C LYS A 283 -26.98 1.01 15.94
N ILE A 284 -27.26 1.45 14.71
CA ILE A 284 -27.87 0.60 13.68
C ILE A 284 -26.96 -0.60 13.39
N GLN A 285 -25.68 -0.36 13.17
CA GLN A 285 -24.69 -1.42 12.89
C GLN A 285 -24.43 -2.34 14.10
N ALA A 286 -24.54 -1.81 15.33
CA ALA A 286 -24.44 -2.56 16.58
C ALA A 286 -25.70 -3.38 16.89
N GLY A 287 -26.80 -3.18 16.14
CA GLY A 287 -28.11 -3.78 16.46
C GLY A 287 -28.74 -3.25 17.75
N GLU A 288 -28.26 -2.12 18.30
CA GLU A 288 -28.73 -1.55 19.57
C GLU A 288 -30.05 -0.77 19.42
N GLU A 289 -30.33 -0.24 18.24
CA GLU A 289 -31.64 0.31 17.90
C GLU A 289 -32.43 -0.65 17.01
N THR A 290 -32.64 -1.87 17.51
CA THR A 290 -33.72 -2.70 16.99
C THR A 290 -35.04 -2.02 17.32
N VAL A 291 -35.71 -1.56 16.27
CA VAL A 291 -37.15 -1.37 16.23
C VAL A 291 -37.80 -2.51 17.01
N LYS A 292 -38.64 -2.23 18.01
CA LYS A 292 -39.33 -3.27 18.77
C LYS A 292 -40.81 -3.00 18.82
N LEU A 293 -41.55 -3.81 18.07
CA LEU A 293 -43.01 -3.86 18.12
C LEU A 293 -43.43 -5.02 19.04
N ALA A 294 -43.88 -4.70 20.25
CA ALA A 294 -44.47 -5.67 21.16
C ALA A 294 -45.91 -5.98 20.72
N VAL A 295 -46.24 -7.25 20.53
CA VAL A 295 -47.58 -7.70 20.14
C VAL A 295 -48.14 -8.60 21.23
N ASN A 296 -49.33 -8.24 21.73
CA ASN A 296 -50.08 -9.01 22.70
C ASN A 296 -51.31 -9.60 22.03
N VAL A 297 -51.41 -10.93 22.05
CA VAL A 297 -52.47 -11.67 21.37
C VAL A 297 -53.39 -12.33 22.40
N THR A 298 -54.69 -12.08 22.25
CA THR A 298 -55.77 -12.69 23.04
C THR A 298 -56.74 -13.45 22.14
N LEU A 299 -57.54 -14.34 22.72
CA LEU A 299 -58.59 -15.08 22.02
C LEU A 299 -59.98 -14.58 22.46
N SER A 300 -60.95 -14.56 21.55
CA SER A 300 -62.36 -14.48 21.93
C SER A 300 -62.83 -15.79 22.60
N PRO A 301 -63.93 -15.78 23.38
CA PRO A 301 -64.49 -16.99 23.98
C PRO A 301 -64.84 -18.08 22.96
N GLU A 302 -65.26 -17.70 21.76
CA GLU A 302 -65.61 -18.61 20.66
C GLU A 302 -64.35 -19.23 20.06
N ALA A 303 -63.33 -18.42 19.77
CA ALA A 303 -62.04 -18.88 19.26
C ALA A 303 -61.32 -19.79 20.25
N ALA A 304 -61.42 -19.50 21.56
CA ALA A 304 -60.83 -20.33 22.62
C ALA A 304 -61.46 -21.73 22.70
N LYS A 305 -62.76 -21.86 22.41
CA LYS A 305 -63.46 -23.15 22.36
C LYS A 305 -63.13 -23.96 21.10
N ALA A 306 -62.87 -23.28 19.99
CA ALA A 306 -62.58 -23.87 18.70
C ALA A 306 -61.07 -23.94 18.38
N LEU A 307 -60.21 -23.81 19.40
CA LEU A 307 -58.76 -23.81 19.23
C LEU A 307 -58.26 -25.22 18.84
N PRO A 308 -57.50 -25.38 17.76
CA PRO A 308 -56.97 -26.68 17.38
C PRO A 308 -55.88 -27.16 18.34
N GLN A 309 -55.69 -28.49 18.44
CA GLN A 309 -54.62 -29.07 19.27
C GLN A 309 -53.22 -28.84 18.71
N GLN A 310 -53.12 -28.62 17.40
CA GLN A 310 -51.87 -28.33 16.69
C GLN A 310 -52.14 -27.24 15.64
N GLY A 311 -51.14 -26.39 15.41
CA GLY A 311 -51.22 -25.31 14.43
C GLY A 311 -50.04 -24.36 14.53
N THR A 312 -49.98 -23.40 13.61
CA THR A 312 -48.98 -22.33 13.58
C THR A 312 -49.66 -20.99 13.66
N LEU A 313 -49.18 -20.12 14.54
CA LEU A 313 -49.55 -18.73 14.61
C LEU A 313 -48.71 -17.95 13.59
N ILE A 314 -49.38 -17.35 12.61
CA ILE A 314 -48.76 -16.56 11.55
C ILE A 314 -49.10 -15.11 11.80
N ILE A 315 -48.07 -14.30 12.02
CA ILE A 315 -48.18 -12.88 12.34
C ILE A 315 -47.64 -12.10 11.16
N SER A 316 -48.46 -11.21 10.61
CA SER A 316 -48.06 -10.29 9.55
C SER A 316 -48.28 -8.85 9.97
N VAL A 317 -47.28 -8.01 9.69
CA VAL A 317 -47.32 -6.57 9.95
C VAL A 317 -47.36 -5.83 8.61
N THR A 318 -48.32 -4.95 8.43
CA THR A 318 -48.45 -4.07 7.24
C THR A 318 -48.48 -2.60 7.65
N ASP A 319 -48.41 -1.71 6.67
CA ASP A 319 -48.57 -0.25 6.83
C ASP A 319 -50.04 0.21 6.83
N GLY A 320 -50.99 -0.73 6.79
CA GLY A 320 -52.43 -0.46 6.70
C GLY A 320 -52.94 -0.02 5.32
N ASN A 321 -52.06 0.36 4.39
CA ASN A 321 -52.43 0.83 3.05
C ASN A 321 -52.31 -0.27 1.99
N SER A 322 -51.29 -1.13 2.13
CA SER A 322 -51.05 -2.25 1.23
C SER A 322 -51.27 -3.60 1.94
N PRO A 323 -51.86 -4.60 1.26
CA PRO A 323 -52.03 -5.94 1.83
C PRO A 323 -50.71 -6.73 1.92
N VAL A 324 -49.62 -6.22 1.32
CA VAL A 324 -48.31 -6.89 1.31
C VAL A 324 -47.63 -6.73 2.68
N PRO A 325 -47.31 -7.82 3.39
CA PRO A 325 -46.61 -7.78 4.68
C PRO A 325 -45.21 -7.17 4.56
N VAL A 326 -44.85 -6.37 5.56
CA VAL A 326 -43.51 -5.81 5.77
C VAL A 326 -42.67 -6.79 6.57
N ALA A 327 -43.24 -7.31 7.67
CA ALA A 327 -42.62 -8.31 8.52
C ALA A 327 -43.56 -9.49 8.74
N VAL A 328 -43.00 -10.69 8.79
CA VAL A 328 -43.75 -11.92 9.09
C VAL A 328 -43.02 -12.72 10.15
N LYS A 329 -43.76 -13.24 11.13
CA LYS A 329 -43.24 -14.13 12.16
C LYS A 329 -44.17 -15.33 12.28
N GLN A 330 -43.59 -16.52 12.35
CA GLN A 330 -44.33 -17.75 12.59
C GLN A 330 -43.95 -18.31 13.95
N LEU A 331 -44.94 -18.70 14.75
CA LEU A 331 -44.75 -19.27 16.06
C LEU A 331 -45.59 -20.55 16.19
N PRO A 332 -45.12 -21.60 16.87
CA PRO A 332 -45.95 -22.75 17.17
C PRO A 332 -47.13 -22.33 18.05
N LEU A 333 -48.30 -22.92 17.83
CA LEU A 333 -49.49 -22.64 18.62
C LEU A 333 -49.20 -22.92 20.11
N SER A 334 -49.44 -21.91 20.94
CA SER A 334 -49.07 -21.88 22.36
C SER A 334 -50.27 -21.46 23.22
N ARG A 335 -50.05 -21.35 24.54
CA ARG A 335 -51.07 -20.85 25.46
C ARG A 335 -51.29 -19.34 25.27
N PHE A 336 -52.54 -18.91 25.41
CA PHE A 336 -52.94 -17.50 25.36
C PHE A 336 -53.30 -16.99 26.77
N PRO A 337 -53.13 -15.69 27.06
CA PRO A 337 -52.60 -14.64 26.17
C PRO A 337 -51.12 -14.82 25.85
N LEU A 338 -50.72 -14.49 24.63
CA LEU A 338 -49.35 -14.62 24.13
C LEU A 338 -48.75 -13.25 23.88
N SER A 339 -47.52 -13.01 24.33
CA SER A 339 -46.80 -11.75 24.10
C SER A 339 -45.45 -12.02 23.44
N PHE A 340 -45.08 -11.26 22.41
CA PHE A 340 -43.80 -11.37 21.72
C PHE A 340 -43.40 -10.05 21.07
N SER A 341 -42.14 -9.91 20.66
CA SER A 341 -41.67 -8.74 19.91
C SER A 341 -41.32 -9.09 18.46
N LEU A 342 -41.51 -8.11 17.57
CA LEU A 342 -40.91 -8.10 16.23
C LEU A 342 -39.92 -6.95 16.11
N ASP A 343 -38.91 -7.15 15.29
CA ASP A 343 -37.91 -6.16 14.91
C ASP A 343 -37.59 -6.24 13.41
N ASP A 344 -36.64 -5.43 12.94
CA ASP A 344 -36.24 -5.39 11.52
C ASP A 344 -35.69 -6.73 11.01
N SER A 345 -35.22 -7.63 11.88
CA SER A 345 -34.79 -8.98 11.46
C SER A 345 -35.96 -9.84 10.95
N ASN A 346 -37.21 -9.44 11.23
CA ASN A 346 -38.41 -10.13 10.79
C ASN A 346 -38.97 -9.57 9.46
N ALA A 347 -38.28 -8.63 8.83
CA ALA A 347 -38.67 -8.06 7.54
C ALA A 347 -38.54 -9.08 6.40
N MET A 348 -39.50 -9.07 5.47
CA MET A 348 -39.52 -9.95 4.30
C MET A 348 -38.61 -9.45 3.17
N MET A 349 -38.32 -8.15 3.12
CA MET A 349 -37.53 -7.50 2.07
C MET A 349 -36.50 -6.55 2.70
N PRO A 350 -35.24 -6.52 2.22
CA PRO A 350 -34.21 -5.62 2.74
C PRO A 350 -34.58 -4.13 2.63
N GLU A 351 -35.33 -3.77 1.58
CA GLU A 351 -35.71 -2.38 1.26
C GLU A 351 -36.94 -1.88 2.06
N ARG A 352 -37.68 -2.78 2.73
CA ARG A 352 -38.94 -2.48 3.41
C ARG A 352 -38.90 -3.03 4.84
N LEU A 353 -38.28 -2.24 5.71
CA LEU A 353 -38.07 -2.56 7.13
C LEU A 353 -39.21 -2.06 8.02
N LEU A 354 -39.30 -2.59 9.24
CA LEU A 354 -40.26 -2.17 10.25
C LEU A 354 -39.92 -0.76 10.76
N SER A 355 -38.63 -0.39 10.82
CA SER A 355 -38.12 0.96 11.11
C SER A 355 -38.64 2.04 10.19
N ALA A 356 -38.90 1.69 8.93
CA ALA A 356 -39.33 2.66 7.92
C ALA A 356 -40.82 3.01 8.01
N LEU A 357 -41.59 2.26 8.81
CA LEU A 357 -43.04 2.45 8.91
C LEU A 357 -43.39 3.59 9.87
N GLN A 358 -44.27 4.49 9.40
CA GLN A 358 -44.87 5.55 10.20
C GLN A 358 -46.15 5.09 10.93
N GLN A 359 -46.72 3.96 10.49
CA GLN A 359 -47.89 3.34 11.07
C GLN A 359 -47.85 1.84 10.82
N VAL A 360 -48.49 1.08 11.70
CA VAL A 360 -48.53 -0.38 11.65
C VAL A 360 -49.95 -0.90 11.81
N LYS A 361 -50.24 -2.00 11.12
CA LYS A 361 -51.41 -2.84 11.31
C LYS A 361 -50.94 -4.29 11.44
N VAL A 362 -51.32 -4.94 12.53
CA VAL A 362 -50.91 -6.32 12.81
C VAL A 362 -52.09 -7.25 12.57
N ARG A 363 -51.88 -8.29 11.77
CA ARG A 363 -52.82 -9.40 11.60
C ARG A 363 -52.19 -10.67 12.17
N VAL A 364 -52.97 -11.41 12.95
CA VAL A 364 -52.57 -12.68 13.55
C VAL A 364 -53.56 -13.75 13.10
N ARG A 365 -53.06 -14.84 12.52
CA ARG A 365 -53.88 -15.97 12.05
C ARG A 365 -53.38 -17.27 12.66
N ILE A 366 -54.30 -18.15 13.05
CA ILE A 366 -54.04 -19.53 13.44
C ILE A 366 -54.28 -20.39 12.20
N SER A 367 -53.20 -20.98 11.69
CA SER A 367 -53.20 -21.91 10.56
C SER A 367 -53.13 -23.33 11.09
N HIS A 368 -54.08 -24.18 10.67
CA HIS A 368 -54.13 -25.59 11.03
C HIS A 368 -53.07 -26.43 10.31
N ASP A 369 -52.76 -26.07 9.07
CA ASP A 369 -51.84 -26.77 8.16
C ASP A 369 -50.41 -26.19 8.14
N GLY A 370 -50.19 -25.07 8.83
CA GLY A 370 -48.92 -24.33 8.83
C GLY A 370 -48.65 -23.53 7.56
N LEU A 371 -49.59 -23.48 6.61
CA LEU A 371 -49.39 -22.77 5.35
C LEU A 371 -49.63 -21.25 5.51
N ALA A 372 -48.82 -20.46 4.79
CA ALA A 372 -48.93 -19.00 4.77
C ALA A 372 -50.21 -18.49 4.10
N THR A 373 -50.82 -19.28 3.23
CA THR A 373 -52.10 -18.99 2.57
C THR A 373 -53.28 -19.17 3.54
N PRO A 374 -54.23 -18.22 3.61
CA PRO A 374 -55.44 -18.38 4.40
C PRO A 374 -56.30 -19.54 3.90
N GLN A 375 -56.79 -20.39 4.81
CA GLN A 375 -57.76 -21.44 4.51
C GLN A 375 -59.11 -21.14 5.15
N ALA A 376 -60.19 -21.60 4.53
CA ALA A 376 -61.53 -21.53 5.11
C ALA A 376 -61.54 -22.23 6.47
N GLY A 377 -62.06 -21.56 7.49
CA GLY A 377 -62.08 -22.07 8.86
C GLY A 377 -60.91 -21.63 9.76
N ASP A 378 -59.89 -20.96 9.22
CA ASP A 378 -58.79 -20.42 10.05
C ASP A 378 -59.27 -19.25 10.91
N TRP A 379 -58.86 -19.23 12.18
CA TRP A 379 -59.14 -18.13 13.09
C TRP A 379 -58.13 -16.99 12.89
N PHE A 380 -58.59 -15.75 12.82
CA PHE A 380 -57.73 -14.58 12.71
C PHE A 380 -58.25 -13.37 13.48
N GLY A 381 -57.33 -12.43 13.74
CA GLY A 381 -57.58 -11.15 14.38
C GLY A 381 -56.73 -10.06 13.76
N GLU A 382 -57.19 -8.81 13.83
CA GLU A 382 -56.48 -7.65 13.32
C GLU A 382 -56.51 -6.49 14.32
N SER A 383 -55.40 -5.76 14.41
CA SER A 383 -55.38 -4.48 15.12
C SER A 383 -56.01 -3.37 14.26
N ALA A 384 -56.36 -2.27 14.93
CA ALA A 384 -56.49 -0.98 14.24
C ALA A 384 -55.13 -0.54 13.67
N VAL A 385 -55.15 0.36 12.69
CA VAL A 385 -53.94 1.05 12.23
C VAL A 385 -53.53 2.02 13.34
N GLN A 386 -52.28 1.94 13.77
CA GLN A 386 -51.74 2.83 14.80
C GLN A 386 -50.43 3.46 14.33
N GLY A 387 -50.16 4.70 14.76
CA GLY A 387 -48.87 5.35 14.51
C GLY A 387 -47.72 4.55 15.13
N PHE A 388 -46.58 4.53 14.44
CA PHE A 388 -45.39 3.81 14.85
C PHE A 388 -44.15 4.65 14.58
N SER A 389 -43.25 4.72 15.57
CA SER A 389 -42.02 5.51 15.51
C SER A 389 -40.81 4.70 16.00
N GLY A 390 -40.80 3.39 15.72
CA GLY A 390 -39.71 2.47 16.04
C GLY A 390 -39.89 1.67 17.33
N LYS A 391 -40.67 2.14 18.31
CA LYS A 391 -41.06 1.35 19.51
C LYS A 391 -42.54 1.50 19.77
N GLY A 392 -43.23 0.40 20.04
CA GLY A 392 -44.66 0.43 20.27
C GLY A 392 -45.23 -0.91 20.72
N GLN A 393 -46.46 -0.88 21.21
CA GLN A 393 -47.21 -2.06 21.60
C GLN A 393 -48.52 -2.13 20.83
N VAL A 394 -48.92 -3.32 20.39
CA VAL A 394 -50.16 -3.58 19.67
C VAL A 394 -50.90 -4.73 20.36
N GLY A 395 -52.19 -4.53 20.64
CA GLY A 395 -53.08 -5.62 21.04
C GLY A 395 -53.82 -6.18 19.83
N VAL A 396 -53.89 -7.51 19.72
CA VAL A 396 -54.70 -8.20 18.71
C VAL A 396 -55.57 -9.24 19.41
N GLN A 397 -56.88 -9.15 19.21
CA GLN A 397 -57.81 -10.20 19.62
C GLN A 397 -58.18 -11.05 18.41
N ILE A 398 -58.04 -12.36 18.51
CA ILE A 398 -58.47 -13.33 17.50
C ILE A 398 -59.94 -13.62 17.73
N ASP A 399 -60.80 -13.13 16.83
CA ASP A 399 -62.25 -13.11 16.99
C ASP A 399 -63.04 -13.46 15.71
N LYS A 400 -62.36 -13.60 14.56
CA LYS A 400 -62.97 -13.86 13.26
C LYS A 400 -62.48 -15.17 12.67
N GLN A 401 -63.28 -15.73 11.77
CA GLN A 401 -62.93 -16.92 11.01
C GLN A 401 -62.89 -16.58 9.52
N VAL A 402 -61.92 -17.14 8.80
CA VAL A 402 -61.86 -17.03 7.34
C VAL A 402 -63.08 -17.79 6.77
N PRO A 403 -63.91 -17.13 5.94
CA PRO A 403 -65.15 -17.70 5.43
C PRO A 403 -64.96 -18.91 4.51
#